data_AF-A0A846NI71-F1
#
_entry.id   AF-A0A846NI71-F1
#
_cell.length_a   1.000
_cell.length_b   1.000
_cell.length_c   1.000
_cell.angle_alpha   90.00
_cell.angle_beta   90.00
_cell.angle_gamma   90.00
#
_symmetry.space_group_name_H-M   'P 1'
#
loop_
_entity.id
_entity.type
_entity.pdbx_description
1 polymer ?
#
loop_
_entity_poly.entity_id
_entity_poly.type
_entity_poly.pdbx_seq_one_letter_code
_entity_poly.pdbx_strand_id
1 'polypeptide(L)'
;MPKIFFFMNSYSEGMSGGDLHFIEVAKRIEGFDITIMTSMLGKKACEAKGLKADYVVTTREQHFKNVYSIYPKRLYQALRYKIKTGGDPRVFLYSTSDFLPDTLPAFINRLFKKKSIWVSCIFH
;
A
#
# COMPACT_ATOMS: atom_id res chain seq x y z
N MET A 1 -13.56 -9.93 -10.94
CA MET A 1 -13.31 -8.46 -10.89
C MET A 1 -11.81 -8.21 -11.00
N PRO A 2 -11.38 -7.12 -11.66
CA PRO A 2 -9.98 -6.69 -11.62
C PRO A 2 -9.58 -6.32 -10.19
N LYS A 3 -8.29 -6.49 -9.85
CA LYS A 3 -7.77 -6.30 -8.48
C LYS A 3 -6.81 -5.12 -8.42
N ILE A 4 -6.87 -4.32 -7.36
CA ILE A 4 -5.88 -3.28 -7.08
C ILE A 4 -5.24 -3.53 -5.72
N PHE A 5 -3.91 -3.56 -5.72
CA PHE A 5 -3.10 -3.57 -4.50
C PHE A 5 -2.51 -2.19 -4.29
N PHE A 6 -2.91 -1.53 -3.21
CA PHE A 6 -2.32 -0.28 -2.77
C PHE A 6 -1.22 -0.57 -1.75
N PHE A 7 -0.09 0.11 -1.91
CA PHE A 7 0.98 0.16 -0.93
C PHE A 7 0.96 1.56 -0.35
N MET A 8 0.44 1.67 0.88
CA MET A 8 0.33 2.92 1.62
C MET A 8 1.04 2.73 2.95
N ASN A 9 2.30 3.12 3.02
CA ASN A 9 3.09 2.87 4.20
C ASN A 9 3.06 4.05 5.19
N SER A 10 1.87 4.46 5.66
CA SER A 10 1.64 5.53 6.66
C SER A 10 2.84 5.76 7.61
N TYR A 11 3.55 6.86 7.33
CA TYR A 11 4.94 7.11 7.75
C TYR A 11 5.07 7.83 9.07
N SER A 12 4.07 8.61 9.45
CA SER A 12 4.09 9.46 10.62
C SER A 12 2.98 9.08 11.60
N GLU A 13 3.11 9.51 12.86
CA GLU A 13 1.95 9.70 13.73
C GLU A 13 1.14 10.88 13.16
N GLY A 14 0.41 10.62 12.07
CA GLY A 14 -0.29 11.63 11.27
C GLY A 14 -0.58 11.13 9.86
N MET A 15 -1.26 11.97 9.06
CA MET A 15 -1.44 11.73 7.62
C MET A 15 -0.69 12.81 6.87
N SER A 16 0.11 12.40 5.89
CA SER A 16 0.67 13.31 4.89
C SER A 16 -0.39 13.73 3.87
N GLY A 17 -0.09 14.76 3.07
CA GLY A 17 -0.93 15.11 1.92
C GLY A 17 -1.06 13.96 0.91
N GLY A 18 -0.01 13.15 0.77
CA GLY A 18 -0.03 11.93 -0.05
C GLY A 18 -0.98 10.87 0.47
N ASP A 19 -1.01 10.63 1.79
CA ASP A 19 -1.94 9.69 2.41
C ASP A 19 -3.40 10.12 2.20
N LEU A 20 -3.69 11.42 2.37
CA LEU A 20 -5.02 11.99 2.13
C LEU A 20 -5.44 11.85 0.67
N HIS A 21 -4.55 12.23 -0.26
CA HIS A 21 -4.79 12.08 -1.69
C HIS A 21 -5.07 10.61 -2.05
N PHE A 22 -4.26 9.69 -1.54
CA PHE A 22 -4.47 8.25 -1.73
C PHE A 22 -5.83 7.78 -1.23
N ILE A 23 -6.21 8.11 0.01
CA ILE A 23 -7.49 7.67 0.59
C ILE A 23 -8.66 8.16 -0.27
N GLU A 24 -8.59 9.42 -0.71
CA GLU A 24 -9.63 10.02 -1.54
C GLU A 24 -9.69 9.40 -2.95
N VAL A 25 -8.55 9.05 -3.56
CA VAL A 25 -8.51 8.28 -4.81
C VAL A 25 -9.11 6.88 -4.61
N ALA A 26 -8.67 6.16 -3.58
CA ALA A 26 -9.12 4.79 -3.30
C ALA A 26 -10.63 4.71 -3.05
N LYS A 27 -11.22 5.71 -2.37
CA LYS A 27 -12.67 5.79 -2.12
C LYS A 27 -13.52 5.97 -3.38
N ARG A 28 -12.95 6.54 -4.45
CA ARG A 28 -13.65 6.83 -5.70
C ARG A 28 -13.47 5.76 -6.77
N ILE A 29 -12.63 4.75 -6.51
CA ILE A 29 -12.43 3.66 -7.45
C ILE A 29 -13.54 2.63 -7.26
N GLU A 30 -14.32 2.42 -8.32
CA GLU A 30 -15.41 1.45 -8.37
C GLU A 30 -15.12 0.32 -9.37
N GLY A 31 -15.72 -0.85 -9.17
CA GLY A 31 -15.56 -1.99 -10.08
C GLY A 31 -14.28 -2.81 -9.88
N PHE A 32 -13.51 -2.51 -8.84
CA PHE A 32 -12.29 -3.22 -8.46
C PHE A 32 -12.40 -3.87 -7.08
N ASP A 33 -11.70 -4.99 -6.94
CA ASP A 33 -11.43 -5.63 -5.65
C ASP A 33 -10.16 -4.98 -5.06
N ILE A 34 -10.32 -4.19 -4.00
CA ILE A 34 -9.28 -3.33 -3.45
C ILE A 34 -8.66 -3.96 -2.20
N THR A 35 -7.34 -4.17 -2.24
CA THR A 35 -6.55 -4.57 -1.09
C THR A 35 -5.49 -3.49 -0.78
N ILE A 36 -5.43 -3.05 0.47
CA ILE A 36 -4.49 -2.03 0.94
C ILE A 36 -3.48 -2.69 1.88
N MET A 37 -2.21 -2.63 1.50
CA MET A 37 -1.09 -3.04 2.33
C MET A 37 -0.57 -1.85 3.11
N THR A 38 -0.68 -1.92 4.45
CA THR A 38 -0.37 -0.78 5.32
C THR A 38 -0.04 -1.22 6.75
N SER A 39 0.36 -0.29 7.62
CA SER A 39 0.51 -0.54 9.06
C SER A 39 -0.86 -0.52 9.78
N MET A 40 -0.90 -0.93 11.04
CA MET A 40 -2.11 -0.81 11.86
C MET A 40 -2.58 0.64 12.03
N LEU A 41 -1.63 1.58 12.10
CA LEU A 41 -1.93 3.01 12.11
C LEU A 41 -2.57 3.46 10.80
N GLY A 42 -2.01 3.05 9.66
CA GLY A 42 -2.57 3.36 8.35
C GLY A 42 -3.97 2.76 8.17
N LYS A 43 -4.18 1.51 8.59
CA LYS A 43 -5.52 0.89 8.59
C LYS A 43 -6.53 1.72 9.38
N LYS A 44 -6.20 2.11 10.62
CA LYS A 44 -7.06 2.97 11.45
C LYS A 44 -7.35 4.31 10.78
N ALA A 45 -6.36 4.92 10.13
CA ALA A 45 -6.54 6.17 9.40
C ALA A 45 -7.50 6.01 8.21
N CYS A 46 -7.34 4.95 7.42
CA CYS A 46 -8.24 4.64 6.31
C CYS A 46 -9.68 4.39 6.80
N GLU A 47 -9.84 3.57 7.84
CA GLU A 47 -11.15 3.27 8.44
C GLU A 47 -11.81 4.53 9.01
N ALA A 48 -11.06 5.39 9.71
CA ALA A 48 -11.56 6.66 10.24
C ALA A 48 -12.01 7.65 9.14
N LYS A 49 -11.49 7.50 7.92
CA LYS A 49 -11.89 8.28 6.74
C LYS A 49 -12.96 7.61 5.88
N GLY A 50 -13.47 6.45 6.31
CA GLY A 50 -14.55 5.72 5.66
C GLY A 50 -14.13 4.91 4.43
N LEU A 51 -12.83 4.59 4.27
CA LEU A 51 -12.35 3.75 3.19
C LEU A 51 -12.61 2.27 3.50
N LYS A 52 -13.48 1.64 2.70
CA LYS A 52 -13.81 0.21 2.79
C LYS A 52 -12.95 -0.57 1.79
N ALA A 53 -12.06 -1.41 2.29
CA ALA A 53 -11.16 -2.26 1.49
C ALA A 53 -10.70 -3.45 2.32
N ASP A 54 -10.10 -4.44 1.67
CA ASP A 54 -9.34 -5.47 2.38
C ASP A 54 -8.00 -4.92 2.84
N TYR A 55 -7.56 -5.28 4.05
CA TYR A 55 -6.31 -4.75 4.62
C TYR A 55 -5.29 -5.85 4.89
N VAL A 56 -4.09 -5.67 4.36
CA VAL A 56 -2.91 -6.48 4.71
C VAL A 56 -2.04 -5.66 5.66
N VAL A 57 -2.14 -5.98 6.95
CA VAL A 57 -1.40 -5.27 8.00
C VAL A 57 0.05 -5.77 8.05
N THR A 58 0.99 -4.94 7.62
CA THR A 58 2.43 -5.25 7.64
C THR A 58 3.04 -5.08 9.03
N THR A 59 2.53 -4.17 9.84
CA THR A 59 3.07 -3.89 11.18
C THR A 59 1.96 -3.50 12.14
N ARG A 60 2.09 -3.89 13.41
CA ARG A 60 1.08 -3.66 14.46
C ARG A 60 1.49 -2.60 15.49
N GLU A 61 2.45 -1.74 15.15
CA GLU A 61 2.85 -0.68 16.07
C GLU A 61 1.69 0.29 16.33
N GLN A 62 1.56 0.69 17.59
CA GLN A 62 0.56 1.65 18.05
C GLN A 62 1.11 3.09 18.09
N HIS A 63 2.43 3.23 18.09
CA HIS A 63 3.15 4.50 18.12
C HIS A 63 4.36 4.43 17.21
N PHE A 64 4.65 5.51 16.51
CA PHE A 64 5.81 5.59 15.63
C PHE A 64 7.05 5.89 16.46
N LYS A 65 7.86 4.85 16.74
CA LYS A 65 9.02 4.99 17.65
C LYS A 65 10.35 5.25 16.95
N ASN A 66 10.66 4.50 15.90
CA ASN A 66 11.97 4.61 15.24
C ASN A 66 11.92 4.19 13.77
N VAL A 67 12.19 5.13 12.88
CA VAL A 67 12.26 4.98 11.42
C VAL A 67 13.19 3.82 11.03
N TYR A 68 14.38 3.77 11.63
CA TYR A 68 15.46 2.88 11.19
C TYR A 68 15.20 1.39 11.45
N SER A 69 14.40 1.04 12.47
CA SER A 69 14.04 -0.35 12.77
C SER A 69 12.72 -0.78 12.13
N ILE A 70 11.79 0.15 11.94
CA ILE A 70 10.47 -0.12 11.37
C ILE A 70 10.55 -0.30 9.85
N TYR A 71 11.36 0.51 9.16
CA TYR A 71 11.44 0.50 7.70
C TYR A 71 11.89 -0.85 7.11
N PRO A 72 13.01 -1.47 7.56
CA PRO A 72 13.43 -2.76 7.04
C PRO A 72 12.39 -3.86 7.32
N LYS A 73 11.71 -3.78 8.47
CA LYS A 73 10.68 -4.75 8.88
C LYS A 73 9.41 -4.64 8.02
N ARG A 74 8.98 -3.41 7.72
CA ARG A 74 7.83 -3.16 6.83
C ARG A 74 8.15 -3.60 5.41
N LEU A 75 9.33 -3.23 4.90
CA LEU A 75 9.82 -3.67 3.59
C LEU A 75 9.89 -5.20 3.48
N TYR A 76 10.50 -5.86 4.46
CA TYR A 76 10.64 -7.32 4.46
C TYR A 76 9.29 -8.04 4.46
N GLN A 77 8.31 -7.55 5.23
CA GLN A 77 6.98 -8.15 5.28
C GLN A 77 6.18 -7.90 3.99
N ALA A 78 6.29 -6.70 3.41
CA ALA A 78 5.70 -6.42 2.10
C ALA A 78 6.29 -7.32 1.00
N LEU A 79 7.59 -7.59 1.04
CA LEU A 79 8.27 -8.51 0.11
C LEU A 79 7.91 -9.98 0.33
N ARG A 80 7.75 -10.42 1.59
CA ARG A 80 7.28 -11.79 1.89
C ARG A 80 5.82 -12.00 1.53
N TYR A 81 5.02 -10.94 1.46
CA TYR A 81 3.64 -11.05 1.03
C TYR A 81 3.58 -11.41 -0.45
N LYS A 82 3.49 -12.70 -0.72
CA LYS A 82 3.25 -13.21 -2.06
C LYS A 82 1.85 -12.81 -2.48
N ILE A 83 1.75 -11.74 -3.25
CA ILE A 83 0.49 -11.32 -3.89
C ILE A 83 0.04 -12.48 -4.77
N LYS A 84 -0.95 -13.26 -4.31
CA LYS A 84 -1.55 -14.34 -5.09
C LYS A 84 -2.44 -13.71 -6.15
N THR A 85 -1.84 -13.36 -7.29
CA THR A 85 -2.57 -12.79 -8.43
C THR A 85 -3.39 -13.82 -9.21
N GLY A 86 -3.29 -15.11 -8.87
CA GLY A 86 -4.02 -16.20 -9.54
C GLY A 86 -3.74 -16.32 -11.05
N GLY A 87 -2.72 -15.64 -11.58
CA GLY A 87 -2.49 -15.52 -13.02
C GLY A 87 -3.37 -14.48 -13.73
N ASP A 88 -4.23 -13.73 -13.03
CA ASP A 88 -5.04 -12.67 -13.64
C ASP A 88 -4.13 -11.50 -14.08
N PRO A 89 -4.15 -11.10 -15.36
CA PRO A 89 -3.35 -9.98 -15.87
C PRO A 89 -3.84 -8.61 -15.41
N ARG A 90 -5.03 -8.50 -14.79
CA ARG A 90 -5.63 -7.21 -14.38
C ARG A 90 -5.35 -6.92 -12.91
N VAL A 91 -4.07 -6.89 -12.57
CA VAL A 91 -3.60 -6.53 -11.24
C VAL A 91 -2.88 -5.20 -11.32
N PHE A 92 -3.44 -4.20 -10.66
CA PHE A 92 -2.85 -2.88 -10.53
C PHE A 92 -2.07 -2.80 -9.23
N LEU A 93 -0.83 -2.34 -9.32
CA LEU A 93 -0.02 -2.00 -8.15
C LEU A 93 0.01 -0.48 -8.07
N TYR A 94 -0.39 0.09 -6.94
CA TYR A 94 -0.40 1.53 -6.73
C TYR A 94 0.46 1.88 -5.52
N SER A 95 1.52 2.65 -5.75
CA SER A 95 2.44 3.12 -4.70
C SER A 95 2.26 4.61 -4.46
N THR A 96 2.20 4.99 -3.18
CA THR A 96 2.16 6.38 -2.72
C THR A 96 3.57 6.97 -2.57
N SER A 97 3.62 8.22 -2.08
CA SER A 97 4.72 9.19 -2.15
C SER A 97 6.13 8.74 -1.76
N ASP A 98 6.29 7.66 -1.01
CA ASP A 98 7.55 7.37 -0.33
C ASP A 98 8.39 6.28 -1.00
N PHE A 99 9.62 6.69 -1.31
CA PHE A 99 10.48 6.08 -2.33
C PHE A 99 11.12 4.73 -1.97
N LEU A 100 11.01 4.24 -0.73
CA LEU A 100 11.67 2.99 -0.33
C LEU A 100 10.68 1.90 0.09
N PRO A 101 9.70 2.15 0.97
CA PRO A 101 8.75 1.10 1.35
C PRO A 101 7.56 0.91 0.41
N ASP A 102 7.17 1.93 -0.37
CA ASP A 102 5.99 1.82 -1.25
C ASP A 102 6.38 1.44 -2.68
N THR A 103 7.44 2.05 -3.21
CA THR A 103 7.90 1.82 -4.59
C THR A 103 8.74 0.54 -4.74
N LEU A 104 9.59 0.17 -3.76
CA LEU A 104 10.47 -1.00 -3.90
C LEU A 104 9.68 -2.32 -3.93
N PRO A 105 8.66 -2.57 -3.07
CA PRO A 105 7.82 -3.77 -3.19
C PRO A 105 6.99 -3.80 -4.46
N ALA A 106 6.48 -2.65 -4.92
CA ALA A 106 5.73 -2.56 -6.17
C ALA A 106 6.63 -2.85 -7.38
N PHE A 107 7.86 -2.32 -7.39
CA PHE A 107 8.87 -2.57 -8.42
C PHE A 107 9.31 -4.03 -8.46
N ILE A 108 9.60 -4.63 -7.30
CA ILE A 108 9.98 -6.04 -7.20
C ILE A 108 8.82 -6.95 -7.64
N ASN A 109 7.59 -6.68 -7.21
CA ASN A 109 6.44 -7.46 -7.68
C ASN A 109 6.22 -7.34 -9.19
N ARG A 110 6.45 -6.16 -9.78
CA ARG A 110 6.39 -5.96 -11.24
C ARG A 110 7.45 -6.79 -11.98
N LEU A 111 8.69 -6.83 -11.48
CA LEU A 111 9.78 -7.63 -12.06
C LEU A 111 9.41 -9.12 -12.12
N PHE A 112 8.73 -9.64 -11.10
CA PHE A 112 8.29 -11.04 -11.06
C PHE A 112 6.94 -11.27 -11.77
N LYS A 113 6.15 -10.23 -12.03
CA LYS A 113 4.81 -10.33 -12.66
C LYS A 113 4.70 -9.43 -13.88
N LYS A 114 5.26 -9.89 -15.00
CA LYS A 114 5.35 -9.20 -16.31
C LYS A 114 4.02 -8.65 -16.89
N LYS A 115 2.84 -8.98 -16.33
CA LYS A 115 1.53 -8.50 -16.79
C LYS A 115 0.84 -7.47 -15.87
N SER A 116 1.41 -7.13 -14.70
CA SER A 116 0.81 -6.14 -13.80
C SER A 116 1.03 -4.70 -14.27
N ILE A 117 0.03 -3.83 -14.13
CA ILE A 117 0.14 -2.40 -14.41
C ILE A 117 0.57 -1.70 -13.11
N TRP A 118 1.72 -1.04 -13.11
CA TRP A 118 2.20 -0.25 -11.96
C TRP A 118 1.90 1.22 -12.20
N VAL A 119 1.16 1.82 -11.26
CA VAL A 119 0.86 3.24 -11.19
C VAL A 119 1.55 3.79 -9.95
N SER A 120 2.33 4.86 -10.08
CA SER A 120 3.00 5.49 -8.94
C SER A 120 2.67 6.97 -8.94
N CYS A 121 2.16 7.48 -7.83
CA CYS A 121 1.96 8.90 -7.62
C CYS A 121 2.93 9.36 -6.52
N ILE A 122 4.02 10.00 -6.94
CA ILE A 122 5.09 10.47 -6.05
C ILE A 122 4.91 11.97 -5.88
N PHE A 123 4.70 12.41 -4.63
CA PHE A 123 4.61 13.81 -4.25
C PHE A 123 5.81 14.15 -3.36
N HIS A 124 6.45 15.30 -3.58
CA HIS A 124 7.60 15.80 -2.81
C HIS A 124 7.21 17.06 -2.06
#